data_AF-A0A315XIU6-F1
#
_entry.id   AF-A0A315XIU6-F1
#
_cell.length_a   1.000
_cell.length_b   1.000
_cell.length_c   1.000
_cell.angle_alpha   90.00
_cell.angle_beta   90.00
_cell.angle_gamma   90.00
#
_symmetry.space_group_name_H-M   'P 1'
#
loop_
_entity.id
_entity.type
_entity.pdbx_description
1 polymer ?
#
loop_
_entity_poly.entity_id
_entity_poly.type
_entity_poly.pdbx_seq_one_letter_code
_entity_poly.pdbx_strand_id
1 'polypeptide(L)' 'MQTGLIVAIILAILTIVEYVFAVNFDHDTIRFIGLSFAAFGKAALIVYYFMHVYRLWRVEEAH' A
#
# COMPACT_ATOMS: atom_id res chain seq x y z
N MET A 1 -5.58 10.43 15.59
CA MET A 1 -5.60 8.97 15.88
C MET A 1 -6.47 8.19 14.90
N GLN A 2 -7.65 8.68 14.46
CA GLN A 2 -8.57 7.91 13.60
C GLN A 2 -8.00 7.56 12.20
N THR A 3 -7.24 8.47 11.57
CA THR A 3 -6.72 8.24 10.20
C THR A 3 -5.77 7.05 10.13
N GLY A 4 -4.87 6.87 11.11
CA GLY A 4 -3.92 5.75 11.12
C GLY A 4 -4.62 4.39 11.24
N LEU A 5 -5.70 4.31 12.02
CA LEU A 5 -6.48 3.08 12.18
C LEU A 5 -7.28 2.74 10.91
N ILE A 6 -7.86 3.74 10.25
CA ILE A 6 -8.53 3.55 8.95
C ILE A 6 -7.55 3.03 7.90
N VAL A 7 -6.36 3.63 7.80
CA VAL A 7 -5.34 3.19 6.85
C VAL A 7 -4.86 1.76 7.18
N ALA A 8 -4.71 1.42 8.47
CA ALA A 8 -4.38 0.06 8.89
C ALA A 8 -5.44 -0.97 8.45
N ILE A 9 -6.73 -0.64 8.57
CA ILE A 9 -7.83 -1.49 8.09
C ILE A 9 -7.76 -1.65 6.57
N ILE A 10 -7.51 -0.57 5.82
CA ILE A 10 -7.36 -0.62 4.36
C ILE A 10 -6.20 -1.55 3.96
N LEU A 11 -5.05 -1.44 4.65
CA LEU A 11 -3.90 -2.32 4.41
C LEU A 11 -4.22 -3.79 4.71
N ALA A 12 -5.00 -4.05 5.76
CA ALA A 12 -5.46 -5.40 6.09
C ALA A 12 -6.36 -5.98 4.99
N ILE A 13 -7.32 -5.19 4.47
CA ILE A 13 -8.17 -5.60 3.34
C ILE A 13 -7.31 -5.89 2.12
N LEU A 14 -6.33 -5.04 1.81
CA LEU A 14 -5.44 -5.23 0.66
C LEU A 14 -4.62 -6.53 0.78
N THR A 15 -4.29 -6.94 2.01
CA THR A 15 -3.61 -8.21 2.29
C THR A 15 -4.54 -9.41 2.06
N ILE A 16 -5.82 -9.30 2.39
CA ILE A 16 -6.82 -10.34 2.06
C ILE A 16 -6.94 -10.48 0.54
N VAL A 17 -6.97 -9.36 -0.19
CA VAL A 17 -7.01 -9.38 -1.66
C VAL A 17 -5.79 -10.11 -2.24
N GLU A 18 -4.59 -9.86 -1.73
CA GLU A 18 -3.38 -10.60 -2.16
C GLU A 18 -3.50 -12.10 -1.93
N TYR A 19 -4.00 -12.51 -0.76
CA TYR A 19 -4.22 -13.93 -0.48
C TYR A 19 -5.18 -14.56 -1.48
N VAL A 20 -6.28 -13.86 -1.81
CA VAL A 20 -7.22 -14.33 -2.83
C VAL A 20 -6.54 -14.48 -4.19
N PHE A 21 -5.74 -13.50 -4.62
CA PHE A 21 -4.99 -13.58 -5.88
C PHE A 21 -3.95 -14.71 -5.88
N ALA A 22 -3.25 -14.92 -4.77
CA ALA A 22 -2.23 -15.95 -4.66
C ALA A 22 -2.81 -17.38 -4.69
N VAL A 23 -3.99 -17.58 -4.12
CA VAL A 23 -4.60 -18.91 -3.94
C VAL A 23 -5.59 -19.27 -5.04
N ASN A 24 -6.35 -18.30 -5.57
CA ASN A 24 -7.48 -18.60 -6.48
C ASN A 24 -7.15 -18.40 -7.96
N PHE A 25 -5.99 -17.84 -8.30
CA PHE A 25 -5.61 -17.58 -9.68
C PHE A 25 -4.35 -18.37 -10.05
N ASP A 26 -4.53 -19.42 -10.83
CA ASP A 26 -3.43 -20.21 -11.40
C ASP A 26 -2.78 -19.54 -12.62
N HIS A 27 -3.46 -18.56 -13.22
CA HIS A 27 -2.93 -17.83 -14.36
C HIS A 27 -1.82 -16.86 -13.92
N ASP A 28 -0.58 -17.20 -14.29
CA ASP A 28 0.63 -16.48 -13.84
C ASP A 28 0.57 -14.97 -14.07
N THR A 29 0.06 -14.55 -15.23
CA THR A 29 -0.06 -13.12 -15.56
C THR A 29 -1.05 -12.40 -14.65
N ILE A 30 -2.21 -12.99 -14.38
CA ILE A 30 -3.25 -12.39 -13.53
C ILE A 30 -2.77 -12.33 -12.09
N ARG A 31 -2.15 -13.41 -11.61
CA ARG A 31 -1.55 -13.49 -10.28
C ARG A 31 -0.45 -12.43 -10.11
N PHE A 32 0.45 -12.31 -11.08
CA PHE A 32 1.53 -11.32 -11.05
C PHE A 32 1.00 -9.89 -11.03
N ILE A 33 0.04 -9.55 -11.90
CA ILE A 33 -0.54 -8.21 -11.95
C ILE A 33 -1.28 -7.88 -10.64
N GLY A 34 -2.12 -8.80 -10.14
CA GLY A 34 -2.89 -8.60 -8.92
C GLY A 34 -1.99 -8.37 -7.70
N LEU A 35 -0.96 -9.20 -7.52
CA LEU A 35 0.01 -9.05 -6.43
C LEU A 35 0.85 -7.78 -6.58
N SER A 36 1.28 -7.44 -7.80
CA SER A 36 2.06 -6.23 -8.05
C SER A 36 1.25 -4.98 -7.70
N PHE A 37 -0.01 -4.89 -8.15
CA PHE A 37 -0.89 -3.77 -7.82
C PHE A 37 -1.12 -3.63 -6.32
N ALA A 38 -1.34 -4.75 -5.62
CA ALA A 38 -1.52 -4.71 -4.18
C ALA A 38 -0.24 -4.28 -3.44
N ALA A 39 0.93 -4.77 -3.88
CA ALA A 39 2.21 -4.38 -3.32
C ALA A 39 2.47 -2.87 -3.50
N PHE A 40 2.28 -2.33 -4.71
CA PHE A 40 2.42 -0.90 -4.98
C PHE A 40 1.40 -0.06 -4.21
N GLY A 41 0.15 -0.51 -4.12
CA GLY A 41 -0.90 0.17 -3.35
C GLY A 41 -0.55 0.30 -1.87
N LYS A 42 -0.04 -0.78 -1.25
CA LYS A 42 0.44 -0.75 0.14
C LYS A 42 1.65 0.16 0.29
N ALA A 43 2.64 0.06 -0.59
CA ALA A 43 3.83 0.89 -0.54
C ALA A 43 3.46 2.38 -0.59
N ALA A 44 2.58 2.78 -1.51
CA ALA A 44 2.09 4.15 -1.62
C ALA A 44 1.35 4.61 -0.35
N LEU A 45 0.46 3.79 0.20
CA LEU A 45 -0.26 4.10 1.45
C LEU A 45 0.71 4.27 2.63
N ILE A 46 1.69 3.37 2.77
CA ILE A 46 2.69 3.43 3.85
C ILE A 46 3.56 4.68 3.70
N VAL A 47 4.04 4.95 2.49
CA VAL A 47 4.88 6.12 2.18
C VAL A 47 4.11 7.43 2.28
N TYR A 48 2.80 7.46 2.13
CA TYR A 48 2.02 8.68 2.29
C TYR A 48 1.62 8.94 3.75
N TYR A 49 1.08 7.91 4.42
CA TYR A 49 0.44 8.08 5.73
C TYR A 49 1.36 7.79 6.92
N PHE A 50 2.32 6.88 6.78
CA PHE A 50 3.19 6.47 7.89
C PHE A 50 4.56 7.14 7.79
N MET A 51 5.19 7.04 6.62
CA MET A 51 6.45 7.75 6.37
C MET A 51 6.11 9.13 5.85
N HIS A 52 6.22 10.19 6.65
CA HIS A 52 5.88 11.54 6.18
C HIS A 52 6.95 12.08 5.21
N VAL A 53 7.23 11.40 4.10
CA VAL A 53 8.30 11.72 3.14
C VAL A 53 8.11 13.12 2.55
N TYR A 54 6.86 13.53 2.30
CA TYR A 54 6.52 14.91 1.90
C TYR A 54 7.00 15.96 2.92
N ARG A 55 7.09 15.60 4.19
CA ARG A 55 7.51 16.49 5.27
C ARG A 55 9.04 16.62 5.35
N LEU A 56 9.80 15.68 4.79
CA LEU A 56 11.26 15.79 4.66
C LEU A 56 11.62 16.71 3.48
N TRP A 57 10.94 16.57 2.34
CA TRP A 57 11.19 17.41 1.17
C TRP A 57 10.89 18.90 1.42
N ARG A 58 9.87 19.19 2.23
CA ARG A 58 9.44 20.57 2.51
C ARG A 58 10.31 21.31 3.54
N VAL A 59 11.28 20.64 4.18
CA VAL A 59 12.24 21.31 5.08
C VAL A 59 13.34 22.01 4.28
N GLU A 60 13.62 21.56 3.05
CA GLU A 60 14.67 22.12 2.20
C GLU A 60 14.29 23.48 1.55
N GLU A 61 12.99 23.78 1.39
CA GLU A 61 12.52 25.03 0.75
C GLU A 61 12.37 26.23 1.72
N ALA A 62 12.78 26.07 2.99
CA ALA A 62 12.65 27.12 4.00
C ALA A 62 13.89 28.02 4.17
N HIS A 63 14.80 28.04 3.19
CA HIS A 63 16.00 28.89 3.21
C HIS A 63 16.10 29.80 1.98
#